data_AF-A0A2T2SW46-F1
#
_entry.id   AF-A0A2T2SW46-F1
#
_cell.length_a   1.000
_cell.length_b   1.000
_cell.length_c   1.000
_cell.angle_alpha   90.00
_cell.angle_beta   90.00
_cell.angle_gamma   90.00
#
_symmetry.space_group_name_H-M   'P 1'
#
loop_
_entity.id
_entity.type
_entity.pdbx_description
1 polymer ?
#
loop_
_entity_poly.entity_id
_entity_poly.type
_entity_poly.pdbx_seq_one_letter_code
_entity_poly.pdbx_strand_id
1 'polypeptide(L)'
;MLAAGIFVISLPSLPPAAPDHPLPECSAPNCERTSISYDVSAETLFAATRRALNDLDPVSHQRAPDSLRASAVYRVGGLFKDDVTAVVVPNDGGSTLHGRSKSRT
;
A
#
# COMPACT_ATOMS: atom_id res chain seq x y z
N MET A 1 23.29 -16.45 34.97
CA MET A 1 23.34 -15.20 34.18
C MET A 1 22.74 -15.48 32.82
N LEU A 2 21.51 -15.02 32.56
CA LEU A 2 20.91 -15.10 31.23
C LEU A 2 21.16 -13.78 30.51
N ALA A 3 21.95 -13.82 29.44
CA ALA A 3 22.09 -12.70 28.54
C ALA A 3 20.81 -12.59 27.70
N ALA A 4 20.03 -11.54 27.94
CA ALA A 4 18.93 -11.17 27.07
C ALA A 4 19.52 -10.61 25.77
N GLY A 5 19.62 -11.46 24.75
CA GLY A 5 19.99 -11.03 23.40
C GLY A 5 18.87 -10.16 22.83
N ILE A 6 19.14 -8.87 22.60
CA ILE A 6 18.26 -7.98 21.86
C ILE A 6 18.24 -8.46 20.41
N PHE A 7 17.16 -9.13 20.01
CA PHE A 7 16.89 -9.40 18.61
C PHE A 7 16.42 -8.10 17.95
N VAL A 8 17.29 -7.46 17.19
CA VAL A 8 16.89 -6.36 16.30
C VAL A 8 16.14 -6.99 15.15
N ILE A 9 14.81 -6.95 15.18
CA ILE A 9 13.98 -7.33 14.04
C ILE A 9 14.15 -6.22 13.00
N SER A 10 15.11 -6.40 12.09
CA SER A 10 15.24 -5.55 10.92
C SER A 10 14.02 -5.85 10.03
N LEU A 11 13.01 -4.98 10.09
CA LEU A 11 11.87 -5.09 9.18
C LEU A 11 12.39 -4.90 7.74
N PRO A 12 11.97 -5.75 6.79
CA PRO A 12 12.34 -5.54 5.40
C PRO A 12 11.84 -4.16 4.97
N SER A 13 12.72 -3.39 4.33
CA SER A 13 12.37 -2.12 3.70
C SER A 13 11.27 -2.34 2.66
N LEU A 14 10.33 -1.41 2.58
CA LEU A 14 9.28 -1.45 1.57
C LEU A 14 9.90 -1.38 0.16
N PRO A 15 9.29 -2.06 -0.83
CA PRO A 15 9.75 -1.98 -2.21
C PRO A 15 9.61 -0.53 -2.71
N PRO A 16 10.62 -0.02 -3.44
CA PRO A 16 10.60 1.37 -3.90
C PRO A 16 9.49 1.60 -4.94
N ALA A 17 9.08 2.86 -5.10
CA ALA A 17 8.21 3.26 -6.19
C ALA A 17 8.90 3.14 -7.54
N ALA A 18 8.17 2.67 -8.55
CA ALA A 18 8.61 2.72 -9.94
C ALA A 18 8.66 4.18 -10.45
N PRO A 19 9.52 4.54 -11.42
CA PRO A 19 9.62 5.91 -11.93
C PRO A 19 8.32 6.47 -12.53
N ASP A 20 7.47 5.59 -13.06
CA ASP A 20 6.18 5.89 -13.71
C ASP A 20 4.97 5.72 -12.77
N HIS A 21 5.20 5.77 -11.46
CA HIS A 21 4.17 5.56 -10.45
C HIS A 21 2.95 6.50 -10.65
N PRO A 22 1.72 5.97 -10.83
CA PRO A 22 0.55 6.75 -11.24
C PRO A 22 -0.06 7.61 -10.12
N LEU A 23 0.37 7.40 -8.88
CA LEU A 23 -0.12 8.16 -7.72
C LEU A 23 0.77 9.38 -7.42
N PRO A 24 0.17 10.47 -6.90
CA PRO A 24 0.88 11.72 -6.64
C PRO A 24 2.13 11.54 -5.79
N GLU A 25 3.15 12.33 -6.12
CA GLU A 25 4.41 12.42 -5.37
C GLU A 25 4.21 12.60 -3.86
N CYS A 26 5.17 12.10 -3.10
CA CYS A 26 5.24 12.35 -1.67
C CYS A 26 6.06 13.60 -1.41
N SER A 27 5.39 14.66 -0.96
CA SER A 27 6.03 15.92 -0.55
C SER A 27 6.26 16.03 0.96
N ALA A 28 5.75 15.07 1.74
CA ALA A 28 5.79 15.07 3.20
C ALA A 28 6.60 13.87 3.72
N PRO A 29 7.27 14.00 4.88
CA PRO A 29 8.15 12.95 5.43
C PRO A 29 7.41 11.70 5.90
N ASN A 30 6.09 11.76 6.04
CA ASN A 30 5.23 10.68 6.49
C ASN A 30 4.36 10.13 5.33
N CYS A 31 4.94 10.12 4.13
CA CYS A 31 4.31 9.64 2.91
C CYS A 31 5.28 8.69 2.21
N GLU A 32 4.76 7.53 1.82
CA GLU A 32 5.52 6.49 1.12
C GLU A 32 4.83 6.09 -0.17
N ARG A 33 5.62 5.70 -1.17
CA ARG A 33 5.14 5.10 -2.42
C ARG A 33 5.89 3.80 -2.70
N THR A 34 5.17 2.82 -3.23
CA THR A 34 5.69 1.47 -3.48
C THR A 34 5.18 0.93 -4.81
N SER A 35 6.00 0.17 -5.52
CA SER A 35 5.58 -0.58 -6.70
C SER A 35 6.00 -2.04 -6.59
N ILE A 36 5.07 -2.97 -6.85
CA ILE A 36 5.35 -4.41 -6.84
C ILE A 36 4.68 -5.07 -8.05
N SER A 37 5.46 -5.76 -8.87
CA SER A 37 4.94 -6.53 -10.01
C SER A 37 4.58 -7.95 -9.62
N TYR A 38 3.49 -8.45 -10.20
CA TYR A 38 3.00 -9.81 -10.02
C TYR A 38 2.66 -10.42 -11.39
N ASP A 39 2.96 -11.71 -11.56
CA ASP A 39 2.60 -12.50 -12.74
C ASP A 39 1.15 -13.00 -12.63
N VAL A 40 0.21 -12.05 -12.54
CA VAL A 40 -1.24 -12.28 -12.54
C VAL A 40 -1.96 -11.14 -13.26
N SER A 41 -3.21 -11.38 -13.70
CA SER A 41 -4.02 -10.33 -14.34
C SER A 41 -4.29 -9.17 -13.39
N ALA A 42 -4.46 -7.98 -13.97
CA ALA A 42 -4.72 -6.75 -13.22
C ALA A 42 -6.02 -6.82 -12.41
N GLU A 43 -7.05 -7.49 -12.93
CA GLU A 43 -8.33 -7.70 -12.24
C GLU A 43 -8.16 -8.64 -11.04
N THR A 44 -7.37 -9.70 -11.20
CA THR A 44 -7.08 -10.67 -10.14
C THR A 44 -6.32 -9.99 -9.00
N LEU A 45 -5.26 -9.25 -9.34
CA LEU A 45 -4.48 -8.50 -8.38
C LEU A 45 -5.32 -7.41 -7.70
N PHE A 46 -6.17 -6.71 -8.45
CA PHE A 46 -7.03 -5.68 -7.90
C PHE A 46 -8.10 -6.23 -6.95
N ALA A 47 -8.71 -7.37 -7.29
CA ALA A 47 -9.65 -8.06 -6.40
C ALA A 47 -8.97 -8.47 -5.08
N ALA A 48 -7.77 -9.05 -5.15
CA ALA A 48 -6.96 -9.40 -3.98
C ALA A 48 -6.56 -8.16 -3.16
N THR A 49 -6.15 -7.08 -3.82
CA THR A 49 -5.79 -5.81 -3.19
C THR A 49 -6.98 -5.22 -2.42
N ARG A 50 -8.17 -5.18 -3.03
CA ARG A 50 -9.39 -4.68 -2.37
C ARG A 50 -9.76 -5.51 -1.14
N ARG A 51 -9.61 -6.84 -1.25
CA ARG A 51 -9.84 -7.73 -0.11
C ARG A 51 -8.85 -7.44 1.00
N ALA A 52 -7.55 -7.35 0.69
CA ALA A 52 -6.52 -7.03 1.67
C ALA A 52 -6.77 -5.67 2.36
N LEU A 53 -7.16 -4.65 1.60
CA LEU A 53 -7.51 -3.35 2.18
C LEU A 53 -8.70 -3.46 3.14
N ASN A 54 -9.72 -4.25 2.78
CA ASN A 54 -10.92 -4.42 3.59
C ASN A 54 -10.69 -5.27 4.85
N ASP A 55 -9.88 -6.32 4.75
CA ASP A 55 -9.61 -7.27 5.84
C ASP A 55 -8.85 -6.62 7.02
N LEU A 56 -8.21 -5.47 6.78
CA LEU A 56 -7.53 -4.65 7.79
C LEU A 56 -8.48 -3.69 8.55
N ASP A 57 -9.80 -3.85 8.40
CA ASP A 57 -10.85 -3.06 9.07
C ASP A 57 -10.65 -1.53 8.98
N PRO A 58 -10.63 -0.96 7.75
CA PRO A 58 -10.44 0.46 7.57
C PRO A 58 -11.65 1.26 8.07
N VAL A 59 -11.39 2.48 8.54
CA VAL A 59 -12.43 3.47 8.89
C VAL A 59 -13.30 3.82 7.69
N SER A 60 -12.72 3.79 6.50
CA SER A 60 -13.43 3.96 5.24
C SER A 60 -12.70 3.21 4.13
N HIS A 61 -13.45 2.59 3.23
CA HIS A 61 -12.94 1.93 2.03
C HIS A 61 -13.76 2.36 0.82
N GLN A 62 -13.09 2.84 -0.22
CA GLN A 62 -13.71 3.32 -1.45
C GLN A 62 -13.05 2.67 -2.66
N ARG A 63 -13.87 2.37 -3.66
CA ARG A 63 -13.44 1.89 -4.97
C ARG A 63 -13.85 2.91 -6.02
N ALA A 64 -12.96 3.24 -6.95
CA ALA A 64 -13.34 3.98 -8.13
C ALA A 64 -14.12 3.06 -9.10
N PRO A 65 -15.29 3.47 -9.62
CA PRO A 65 -16.19 2.60 -10.39
C PRO A 65 -15.55 2.04 -11.67
N ASP A 66 -14.77 2.87 -12.37
CA ASP A 66 -14.24 2.57 -13.70
C ASP A 66 -12.70 2.51 -13.74
N SER A 67 -12.06 2.16 -12.62
CA SER A 67 -10.61 1.93 -12.60
C SER A 67 -10.22 0.87 -11.59
N LEU A 68 -9.00 0.34 -11.75
CA LEU A 68 -8.36 -0.56 -10.79
C LEU A 68 -7.72 0.24 -9.65
N ARG A 69 -8.49 1.17 -9.10
CA ARG A 69 -8.09 2.05 -8.00
C ARG A 69 -9.01 1.86 -6.79
N ALA A 70 -8.40 1.73 -5.63
CA ALA A 70 -9.07 1.69 -4.34
C ALA A 70 -8.33 2.56 -3.33
N SER A 71 -9.06 3.08 -2.36
CA SER A 71 -8.52 3.87 -1.26
C SER A 71 -9.11 3.39 0.06
N ALA A 72 -8.29 3.38 1.10
CA ALA A 72 -8.70 3.02 2.44
C ALA A 72 -8.09 4.01 3.45
N VAL A 73 -8.77 4.21 4.58
CA VAL A 73 -8.26 5.04 5.68
C VAL A 73 -8.17 4.21 6.93
N TYR A 74 -6.98 4.12 7.53
CA TYR A 74 -6.75 3.36 8.76
C TYR A 74 -6.51 4.28 9.96
N ARG A 75 -6.87 3.82 11.16
CA ARG A 75 -6.43 4.47 12.41
C ARG A 75 -5.07 3.90 12.82
N VAL A 76 -4.12 4.79 13.09
CA VAL A 76 -2.78 4.42 13.56
C VAL A 76 -2.58 5.02 14.95
N GLY A 77 -2.34 4.18 15.95
CA GLY A 77 -2.05 4.60 17.33
C GLY A 77 -3.15 5.44 18.01
N GLY A 78 -4.40 5.40 17.52
CA GLY A 78 -5.53 6.15 18.06
C GLY A 78 -5.53 7.66 17.81
N LEU A 79 -4.42 8.22 17.33
CA LEU A 79 -4.21 9.66 17.11
C LEU A 79 -4.11 10.04 15.65
N PHE A 80 -3.65 9.11 14.79
CA PHE A 80 -3.38 9.40 13.39
C PHE A 80 -4.33 8.62 12.47
N LYS A 81 -4.48 9.15 11.26
CA LYS A 81 -5.08 8.45 10.14
C LYS A 81 -4.05 8.25 9.05
N ASP A 82 -4.08 7.09 8.43
CA ASP A 82 -3.27 6.82 7.25
C ASP A 82 -4.16 6.70 6.02
N ASP A 83 -4.00 7.61 5.06
CA ASP A 83 -4.70 7.57 3.78
C ASP A 83 -3.90 6.66 2.82
N VAL A 84 -4.41 5.45 2.61
CA VAL A 84 -3.84 4.47 1.68
C VAL A 84 -4.58 4.54 0.36
N THR A 85 -3.84 4.62 -0.74
CA THR A 85 -4.38 4.47 -2.10
C THR A 85 -3.58 3.42 -2.84
N ALA A 86 -4.30 2.52 -3.50
CA ALA A 86 -3.73 1.48 -4.35
C ALA A 86 -4.27 1.63 -5.77
N VAL A 87 -3.39 1.48 -6.76
CA VAL A 87 -3.72 1.41 -8.19
C VAL A 87 -3.03 0.19 -8.77
N VAL A 88 -3.76 -0.61 -9.54
CA VAL A 88 -3.17 -1.71 -10.31
C VAL A 88 -3.10 -1.32 -11.78
N VAL A 89 -1.92 -1.48 -12.39
CA VAL A 89 -1.68 -1.20 -13.80
C VAL A 89 -1.21 -2.49 -14.48
N PRO A 90 -1.82 -2.90 -15.62
CA PRO A 90 -1.31 -4.06 -16.39
C PRO A 90 0.09 -3.77 -16.96
N ASN A 91 0.90 -4.81 -17.10
CA ASN A 91 2.21 -4.75 -17.74
C ASN A 91 2.42 -5.98 -18.65
N ASP A 92 3.54 -6.02 -19.39
CA ASP A 92 3.81 -7.03 -20.43
C ASP A 92 3.79 -8.49 -19.93
N GLY A 93 3.95 -8.72 -18.61
CA GLY A 93 4.01 -10.05 -18.01
C GLY A 93 3.05 -10.25 -16.84
N GLY A 94 2.02 -9.41 -16.69
CA GLY A 94 1.09 -9.47 -15.57
C GLY A 94 0.58 -8.09 -15.17
N SER A 95 0.76 -7.71 -13.91
CA SER A 95 0.30 -6.41 -13.40
C SER A 95 1.15 -5.89 -12.24
N THR A 96 1.15 -4.57 -12.07
CA THR A 96 1.89 -3.87 -11.03
C THR A 96 0.92 -3.24 -10.04
N LEU A 97 1.08 -3.54 -8.76
CA LEU A 97 0.43 -2.83 -7.66
C LEU A 97 1.27 -1.61 -7.28
N HIS A 98 0.68 -0.44 -7.42
CA HIS A 98 1.22 0.84 -6.97
C HIS A 98 0.49 1.27 -5.69
N GLY A 99 1.23 1.40 -4.60
CA GLY A 99 0.71 1.81 -3.30
C GLY A 99 1.21 3.19 -2.91
N ARG A 100 0.34 4.01 -2.30
CA ARG A 100 0.71 5.25 -1.62
C ARG A 100 0.08 5.27 -0.24
N SER A 101 0.89 5.48 0.78
CA SER A 101 0.45 5.70 2.16
C SER A 101 0.82 7.13 2.54
N LYS A 102 -0.12 7.86 3.15
CA LYS A 102 0.13 9.22 3.66
C LYS A 102 -0.55 9.35 5.01
N SER A 103 0.27 9.45 6.04
CA SER A 103 -0.23 9.67 7.39
C SER A 103 -0.59 11.15 7.60
N ARG A 104 -1.54 11.38 8.50
CA ARG A 104 -1.96 12.71 8.96
C ARG A 104 -2.59 12.62 10.35
N THR A 105 -2.57 13.74 11.06
CA THR A 105 -3.36 13.97 12.29
C THR A 105 -4.82 14.21 11.95
#